data_AF-A0A9D4Z3C5-F1
#
_entry.id   AF-A0A9D4Z3C5-F1
#
_cell.length_a   1.000
_cell.length_b   1.000
_cell.length_c   1.000
_cell.angle_alpha   90.00
_cell.angle_beta   90.00
_cell.angle_gamma   90.00
#
_symmetry.space_group_name_H-M   'P 1'
#
loop_
_entity.id
_entity.type
_entity.pdbx_description
1 polymer ?
#
loop_
_entity_poly.entity_id
_entity_poly.type
_entity_poly.pdbx_seq_one_letter_code
_entity_poly.pdbx_strand_id
1 'polypeptide(L)'
;MSDEADVSKGDFVIEGSAKELSDHHVLCHRMGDAPFQILACHVIEDTKMFSLQLRSTSDSNVLITSLVACHMDTSTFIPDHIAFKLLGITPGGPGICHWTIPGSFGYFKKTKTNGA
;
A
#
# COMPACT_ATOMS: atom_id res chain seq x y z
N MET A 1 -14.81 24.12 2.58
CA MET A 1 -14.79 22.68 2.89
C MET A 1 -15.02 21.99 1.56
N SER A 2 -13.98 21.57 0.87
CA SER A 2 -14.12 20.74 -0.33
C SER A 2 -14.44 19.33 0.13
N ASP A 3 -15.50 18.74 -0.41
CA ASP A 3 -15.91 17.37 -0.18
C ASP A 3 -14.80 16.40 -0.63
N GLU A 4 -13.85 16.08 0.25
CA GLU A 4 -12.98 14.93 0.06
C GLU A 4 -13.84 13.68 0.25
N ALA A 5 -14.00 12.90 -0.81
CA ALA A 5 -14.73 11.63 -0.74
C ALA A 5 -14.11 10.76 0.37
N ASP A 6 -14.94 10.29 1.29
CA ASP A 6 -14.53 9.37 2.35
C ASP A 6 -14.21 8.00 1.72
N VAL A 7 -12.97 7.84 1.27
CA VAL A 7 -12.43 6.62 0.65
C VAL A 7 -12.54 5.41 1.58
N SER A 8 -12.75 5.62 2.89
CA SER A 8 -12.89 4.53 3.86
C SER A 8 -14.27 3.85 3.86
N LYS A 9 -15.25 4.40 3.14
CA LYS A 9 -16.65 3.90 3.15
C LYS A 9 -17.25 3.56 1.78
N GLY A 10 -16.44 3.63 0.72
CA GLY A 10 -16.89 3.33 -0.65
C GLY A 10 -16.57 1.88 -1.07
N ASP A 11 -17.42 1.33 -1.95
CA ASP A 11 -17.10 0.13 -2.70
C ASP A 11 -16.28 0.52 -3.93
N PHE A 12 -15.15 -0.18 -4.15
CA PHE A 12 -14.23 0.11 -5.25
C PHE A 12 -13.92 -1.15 -6.06
N VAL A 13 -13.69 -0.97 -7.36
CA VAL A 13 -13.21 -2.00 -8.27
C VAL A 13 -11.83 -1.64 -8.80
N ILE A 14 -10.97 -2.66 -8.95
CA ILE A 14 -9.66 -2.47 -9.57
C ILE A 14 -9.84 -2.19 -11.06
N GLU A 15 -9.18 -1.14 -11.53
CA GLU A 15 -9.13 -0.78 -12.94
C GLU A 15 -7.69 -0.90 -13.46
N GLY A 16 -7.52 -1.64 -14.55
CA GLY A 16 -6.20 -1.87 -15.15
C GLY A 16 -5.33 -2.86 -14.37
N SER A 17 -4.02 -2.69 -14.47
CA SER A 17 -3.01 -3.57 -13.86
C SER A 17 -2.14 -2.84 -12.85
N ALA A 18 -1.57 -3.61 -11.91
CA ALA A 18 -0.60 -3.10 -10.94
C ALA A 18 0.66 -2.62 -11.67
N LYS A 19 1.10 -1.41 -11.37
CA LYS A 19 2.37 -0.86 -11.84
C LYS A 19 3.39 -0.92 -10.73
N GLU A 20 4.48 -1.67 -10.93
CA GLU A 20 5.61 -1.68 -10.01
C GLU A 20 6.24 -0.28 -9.97
N LEU A 21 6.43 0.24 -8.75
CA LEU A 21 6.98 1.57 -8.51
C LEU A 21 8.48 1.47 -8.21
N SER A 22 8.82 0.73 -7.15
CA SER A 22 10.20 0.54 -6.70
C SER A 22 10.24 -0.54 -5.61
N ASP A 23 11.39 -1.18 -5.47
CA ASP A 23 11.83 -1.95 -4.30
C ASP A 23 12.59 -1.07 -3.29
N HIS A 24 13.00 0.15 -3.68
CA HIS A 24 13.64 1.14 -2.83
C HIS A 24 12.65 2.26 -2.48
N HIS A 25 12.10 2.21 -1.28
CA HIS A 25 11.05 3.12 -0.85
C HIS A 25 11.12 3.46 0.64
N VAL A 26 10.43 4.53 1.01
CA VAL A 26 10.04 4.83 2.38
C VAL A 26 8.52 4.99 2.40
N LEU A 27 7.83 4.18 3.20
CA LEU A 27 6.38 4.27 3.36
C LEU A 27 6.06 5.03 4.63
N CYS A 28 5.18 6.02 4.54
CA CYS A 28 4.74 6.82 5.67
C CYS A 28 3.23 6.68 5.87
N HIS A 29 2.83 6.58 7.13
CA HIS A 29 1.45 6.49 7.58
C HIS A 29 1.08 7.69 8.43
N ARG A 30 -0.11 8.24 8.24
CA ARG A 30 -0.65 9.27 9.13
C ARG A 30 -1.02 8.65 10.48
N MET A 31 -0.52 9.25 11.56
CA MET A 31 -0.78 8.80 12.92
C MET A 31 -1.81 9.71 13.61
N GLY A 32 -2.99 9.17 13.87
CA GLY A 32 -4.03 9.81 14.67
C GLY A 32 -4.67 11.08 14.09
N ASP A 33 -5.55 11.68 14.89
CA ASP A 33 -6.37 12.84 14.52
C ASP A 33 -5.80 14.16 15.07
N ALA A 34 -4.48 14.22 15.26
CA ALA A 34 -3.83 15.41 15.77
C ALA A 34 -4.08 16.63 14.87
N PRO A 35 -4.15 17.85 15.44
CA PRO A 35 -4.36 19.09 14.67
C PRO A 35 -3.18 19.42 13.74
N PHE A 36 -2.10 18.65 13.79
CA PHE A 36 -0.93 18.70 12.92
C PHE A 36 -0.60 17.30 12.40
N GLN A 37 0.02 17.22 11.23
CA GLN A 37 0.30 15.93 10.58
C GLN A 37 1.48 15.22 11.26
N ILE A 38 1.21 14.13 11.97
CA ILE A 38 2.23 13.21 12.47
C ILE A 38 2.32 12.02 11.50
N LEU A 39 3.55 11.67 11.13
CA LEU A 39 3.82 10.63 10.14
C LEU A 39 4.75 9.59 10.74
N ALA A 40 4.31 8.33 10.78
CA ALA A 40 5.17 7.20 11.08
C ALA A 40 5.70 6.63 9.76
N CYS A 41 7.00 6.85 9.51
CA CYS A 41 7.67 6.36 8.32
C CYS A 41 8.53 5.14 8.65
N HIS A 42 8.53 4.15 7.76
CA HIS A 42 9.32 2.93 7.92
C HIS A 42 9.74 2.35 6.56
N VAL A 43 10.72 1.44 6.62
CA VAL A 43 11.19 0.62 5.51
C VAL A 43 11.17 -0.81 6.00
N ILE A 44 10.54 -1.69 5.23
CA ILE A 44 10.64 -3.13 5.41
C ILE A 44 11.48 -3.63 4.24
N GLU A 45 12.54 -4.39 4.53
CA GLU A 45 13.40 -4.97 3.51
C GLU A 45 12.61 -5.93 2.61
N ASP A 46 13.15 -6.21 1.42
CA ASP A 46 12.54 -7.10 0.43
C ASP A 46 11.07 -6.79 0.10
N THR A 47 10.71 -5.50 0.15
CA THR A 47 9.35 -5.04 -0.09
C THR A 47 9.25 -4.31 -1.42
N LYS A 48 8.39 -4.82 -2.30
CA LYS A 48 8.05 -4.20 -3.57
C LYS A 48 6.79 -3.37 -3.45
N MET A 49 6.80 -2.18 -4.02
CA MET A 49 5.66 -1.28 -3.99
C MET A 49 5.02 -1.16 -5.36
N PHE A 50 3.69 -1.17 -5.39
CA PHE A 50 2.89 -1.05 -6.61
C PHE A 50 1.86 0.07 -6.48
N SER A 51 1.50 0.70 -7.59
CA SER A 51 0.30 1.53 -7.70
C SER A 51 -0.80 0.81 -8.44
N LEU A 52 -2.03 0.93 -7.96
CA LEU A 52 -3.26 0.45 -8.60
C LEU A 52 -4.29 1.57 -8.68
N GLN A 53 -5.08 1.57 -9.75
CA GLN A 53 -6.23 2.45 -9.88
C GLN A 53 -7.48 1.74 -9.34
N LEU A 54 -8.22 2.42 -8.48
CA LEU A 54 -9.47 1.96 -7.88
C LEU A 54 -10.59 2.91 -8.30
N ARG A 55 -11.62 2.41 -8.98
CA ARG A 55 -12.79 3.19 -9.39
C ARG A 55 -13.94 2.93 -8.43
N SER A 56 -14.60 4.00 -7.97
CA SER A 56 -15.79 3.87 -7.13
C SER A 56 -16.94 3.23 -7.92
N THR A 57 -17.69 2.35 -7.26
CA THR A 57 -18.90 1.75 -7.82
C THR A 57 -20.11 2.69 -7.71
N SER A 58 -20.06 3.68 -6.81
CA SER A 58 -21.17 4.62 -6.56
C SER A 58 -21.06 5.91 -7.37
N ASP A 59 -19.83 6.34 -7.70
CA ASP A 59 -19.57 7.48 -8.58
C ASP A 59 -18.41 7.14 -9.53
N SER A 60 -18.75 6.91 -10.80
CA SER A 60 -17.77 6.53 -11.81
C SER A 60 -16.73 7.63 -12.09
N ASN A 61 -16.94 8.87 -11.66
CA ASN A 61 -15.95 9.94 -11.80
C ASN A 61 -14.88 9.91 -10.71
N VAL A 62 -15.09 9.14 -9.63
CA VAL A 62 -14.12 8.98 -8.55
C VAL A 62 -13.15 7.85 -8.90
N LEU A 63 -11.89 8.25 -9.14
CA LEU A 63 -10.76 7.36 -9.41
C LEU A 63 -9.65 7.64 -8.41
N ILE A 64 -9.19 6.60 -7.71
CA ILE A 64 -8.20 6.72 -6.64
C ILE A 64 -6.97 5.90 -7.00
N THR A 65 -5.79 6.50 -6.83
CA THR A 65 -4.53 5.76 -6.88
C THR A 65 -4.24 5.20 -5.49
N SER A 66 -4.21 3.87 -5.38
CA SER A 66 -3.86 3.17 -4.14
C SER A 66 -2.47 2.56 -4.23
N LEU A 67 -1.77 2.52 -3.10
CA LEU A 67 -0.49 1.84 -2.95
C LEU A 67 -0.70 0.43 -2.39
N VAL A 68 0.02 -0.52 -2.97
CA VAL A 68 0.08 -1.90 -2.51
C VAL A 68 1.54 -2.21 -2.15
N ALA A 69 1.73 -2.78 -0.97
CA ALA A 69 3.01 -3.30 -0.53
C ALA A 69 3.00 -4.82 -0.67
N CYS A 70 4.07 -5.38 -1.23
CA CYS A 70 4.31 -6.82 -1.30
C CYS A 70 5.65 -7.12 -0.62
N HIS A 71 5.59 -7.80 0.52
CA HIS A 71 6.74 -8.29 1.27
C HIS A 71 7.16 -9.63 0.67
N MET A 72 8.29 -9.64 -0.04
CA MET A 72 8.76 -10.80 -0.79
C MET A 72 9.49 -11.82 0.08
N ASP A 73 10.14 -11.35 1.15
CA ASP A 73 10.65 -12.20 2.24
C ASP A 73 9.95 -11.81 3.56
N THR A 74 9.39 -12.80 4.23
CA THR A 74 8.72 -12.66 5.53
C THR A 74 9.43 -13.43 6.63
N SER A 75 10.65 -13.91 6.39
CA SER A 75 11.48 -14.68 7.33
C SER A 75 11.74 -13.95 8.65
N THR A 76 11.82 -12.62 8.59
CA THR A 76 12.09 -11.74 9.74
C THR A 76 10.83 -11.29 10.47
N PHE A 77 9.64 -11.60 9.95
CA PHE A 77 8.39 -11.19 10.58
C PHE A 77 8.19 -11.99 11.86
N ILE A 78 7.61 -11.34 12.89
CA ILE A 78 7.29 -12.03 14.14
C ILE A 78 6.37 -13.23 13.87
N PRO A 79 6.63 -14.43 14.42
CA PRO A 79 5.83 -15.62 14.12
C PRO A 79 4.32 -15.47 14.41
N ASP A 80 3.97 -14.58 15.34
CA ASP A 80 2.59 -14.30 15.72
C ASP A 80 1.90 -13.20 14.88
N HIS A 81 2.55 -12.75 13.80
CA HIS A 81 2.03 -11.70 12.91
C HIS A 81 0.65 -12.07 12.35
N ILE A 82 -0.27 -11.10 12.31
CA ILE A 82 -1.68 -11.35 11.93
C ILE A 82 -1.81 -11.95 10.52
N ALA A 83 -0.93 -11.59 9.59
CA ALA A 83 -0.95 -12.13 8.24
C ALA A 83 -0.77 -13.66 8.20
N PHE A 84 0.05 -14.22 9.10
CA PHE A 84 0.28 -15.66 9.19
C PHE A 84 -0.97 -16.41 9.69
N LYS A 85 -1.69 -15.82 10.63
CA LYS A 85 -2.96 -16.35 11.14
C LYS A 85 -4.06 -16.33 10.09
N LEU A 86 -4.15 -15.24 9.31
CA LEU A 86 -5.17 -15.08 8.27
C LEU A 86 -4.91 -15.96 7.05
N LEU A 87 -3.64 -16.12 6.64
CA LEU A 87 -3.28 -16.82 5.42
C LEU A 87 -2.90 -18.29 5.66
N GLY A 88 -2.72 -18.72 6.91
CA GLY A 88 -2.32 -20.09 7.24
C GLY A 88 -0.90 -20.43 6.79
N ILE A 89 0.01 -19.44 6.80
CA ILE A 89 1.41 -19.58 6.41
C ILE A 89 2.34 -19.22 7.59
N THR A 90 3.64 -19.47 7.45
CA THR A 90 4.65 -19.21 8.48
C THR A 90 5.70 -18.21 7.98
N PRO A 91 6.52 -17.62 8.87
CA PRO A 91 7.69 -16.82 8.46
C PRO A 91 8.56 -17.56 7.44
N GLY A 92 9.04 -16.84 6.44
CA GLY A 92 9.87 -17.38 5.35
C GLY A 92 9.07 -18.21 4.32
N GLY A 93 7.74 -18.20 4.42
CA GLY A 93 6.85 -18.77 3.42
C GLY A 93 6.68 -17.86 2.19
N PRO A 94 5.55 -17.97 1.47
CA PRO A 94 5.25 -17.10 0.33
C PRO A 94 5.24 -15.61 0.70
N GLY A 95 5.55 -14.76 -0.28
CA GLY A 95 5.42 -13.32 -0.12
C GLY A 95 3.97 -12.89 0.15
N ILE A 96 3.81 -11.81 0.92
CA ILE A 96 2.51 -11.29 1.36
C ILE A 96 2.30 -9.90 0.76
N CYS A 97 1.17 -9.72 0.07
CA CYS A 97 0.76 -8.41 -0.45
C CYS A 97 -0.47 -7.87 0.27
N HIS A 98 -0.51 -6.56 0.49
CA HIS A 98 -1.69 -5.88 1.03
C HIS A 98 -1.76 -4.42 0.57
N TRP A 99 -2.97 -3.84 0.60
CA TRP A 99 -3.15 -2.40 0.44
C TRP A 99 -2.62 -1.64 1.64
N THR A 100 -2.06 -0.46 1.40
CA THR A 100 -1.70 0.46 2.49
C THR A 100 -2.95 1.12 3.06
N ILE A 101 -2.89 1.57 4.32
CA ILE A 101 -4.02 2.29 4.93
C ILE A 101 -4.30 3.63 4.24
N PRO A 102 -5.54 4.13 4.25
CA PRO A 102 -5.86 5.45 3.70
C PRO A 102 -4.97 6.57 4.27
N GLY A 103 -4.57 7.52 3.42
CA GLY A 103 -3.67 8.60 3.79
C GLY A 103 -2.19 8.19 3.90
N SER A 104 -1.84 6.95 3.52
CA SER A 104 -0.43 6.56 3.34
C SER A 104 0.14 7.20 2.07
N PHE A 105 1.42 7.51 2.10
CA PHE A 105 2.17 7.92 0.91
C PHE A 105 3.58 7.34 0.94
N GLY A 106 4.12 7.11 -0.25
CA GLY A 106 5.44 6.53 -0.43
C GLY A 106 6.38 7.49 -1.14
N TYR A 107 7.63 7.51 -0.68
CA TYR A 107 8.75 8.07 -1.43
C TYR A 107 9.48 6.93 -2.12
N PHE A 108 9.62 7.01 -3.43
CA PHE A 108 10.22 5.95 -4.23
C PHE A 108 11.49 6.47 -4.89
N LYS A 109 12.59 5.72 -4.79
CA LYS A 109 13.73 5.97 -5.66
C LYS A 109 13.30 5.62 -7.08
N LYS A 110 13.37 6.60 -7.98
CA LYS A 110 13.09 6.42 -9.40
C LYS A 110 14.05 5.37 -9.96
N THR A 111 13.54 4.19 -10.26
CA THR A 111 14.26 3.20 -11.05
C THR A 111 14.31 3.73 -12.48
N LYS A 112 15.49 3.72 -13.12
CA LYS A 112 15.58 3.99 -14.55
C LYS A 112 14.87 2.83 -15.24
N THR A 113 13.64 3.03 -15.68
CA THR A 113 13.10 2.20 -16.76
C THR A 113 13.97 2.48 -17.97
N ASN A 114 14.86 1.55 -18.30
CA ASN A 114 15.42 1.50 -19.64
C ASN A 114 14.22 1.37 -20.58
N GLY A 115 13.94 2.45 -21.32
CA GLY A 115 12.85 2.47 -22.27
C GLY A 115 12.98 1.30 -23.24
N ALA A 116 11.89 0.58 -23.41
CA ALA A 116 11.64 -0.17 -24.63
C ALA A 116 10.99 0.78 -25.64
#